data_AF-A0A4U9IZL0-F1
#
_entry.id   AF-A0A4U9IZL0-F1
#
_cell.length_a   1.000
_cell.length_b   1.000
_cell.length_c   1.000
_cell.angle_alpha   90.00
_cell.angle_beta   90.00
_cell.angle_gamma   90.00
#
_symmetry.space_group_name_H-M   'P 1'
#
loop_
_entity.id
_entity.type
_entity.pdbx_description
1 polymer ?
#
loop_
_entity_poly.entity_id
_entity_poly.type
_entity_poly.pdbx_seq_one_letter_code
_entity_poly.pdbx_strand_id
1 'polypeptide(L)'
;MPRLNPEDNRVYKCTLCVDRVNVGQEPACVKTCPTGAIHFGSKEDMKTLAGERVAELKTRGYDNAGLYDPSGVGGTHVMYVLHHADKPNLYHGLPENPEISATVKFWKGIWKPLAAVGFAATFAASIFHYVGVGPNRAEEEDDNLHEEKDEVRK
;
A
#
# COMPACT_ATOMS: atom_id res chain seq x y z
N MET A 1 0.47 0.78 -8.90
CA MET A 1 1.46 0.20 -9.84
C MET A 1 2.14 -1.04 -9.26
N PRO A 2 1.37 -2.08 -8.96
CA PRO A 2 1.79 -3.46 -9.24
C PRO A 2 0.98 -4.09 -10.39
N ARG A 3 1.54 -5.09 -11.07
CA ARG A 3 0.83 -5.95 -12.04
C ARG A 3 1.04 -7.41 -11.64
N LEU A 4 -0.02 -8.21 -11.68
CA LEU A 4 0.01 -9.63 -11.32
C LEU A 4 0.43 -10.46 -12.54
N ASN A 5 1.36 -11.40 -12.36
CA ASN A 5 1.69 -12.42 -13.35
C ASN A 5 0.77 -13.64 -13.14
N PRO A 6 -0.01 -14.06 -14.15
CA PRO A 6 -0.92 -15.21 -14.01
C PRO A 6 -0.19 -16.56 -13.90
N GLU A 7 1.06 -16.67 -14.34
CA GLU A 7 1.79 -17.94 -14.34
C GLU A 7 2.31 -18.33 -12.94
N ASP A 8 2.69 -17.35 -12.14
CA ASP A 8 3.36 -17.58 -10.85
C ASP A 8 2.66 -16.92 -9.65
N ASN A 9 1.53 -16.22 -9.89
CA ASN A 9 0.75 -15.49 -8.90
C ASN A 9 1.54 -14.45 -8.08
N ARG A 10 2.58 -13.86 -8.67
CA ARG A 10 3.40 -12.81 -8.05
C ARG A 10 3.20 -11.46 -8.73
N VAL A 11 3.44 -10.41 -7.96
CA VAL A 11 3.32 -9.02 -8.43
C VAL A 11 4.67 -8.47 -8.86
N TYR A 12 4.69 -7.80 -10.00
CA TYR A 12 5.89 -7.19 -10.58
C TYR A 12 5.66 -5.72 -10.90
N LYS A 13 6.75 -4.96 -10.87
CA LYS A 13 6.82 -3.53 -11.21
C LYS A 13 8.27 -3.13 -11.45
N CYS A 14 8.49 -1.87 -11.82
CA CYS A 14 9.81 -1.26 -11.84
C CYS A 14 10.54 -1.48 -10.50
N THR A 15 11.78 -1.96 -10.59
CA THR A 15 12.70 -2.23 -9.47
C THR A 15 13.74 -1.14 -9.29
N LEU A 16 13.67 -0.05 -10.08
CA LEU A 16 14.71 0.97 -10.19
C LEU A 16 16.09 0.37 -10.54
N CYS A 17 16.11 -0.77 -11.26
CA CYS A 17 17.32 -1.54 -11.56
C CYS A 17 18.19 -1.78 -10.31
N VAL A 18 17.58 -2.19 -9.20
CA VAL A 18 18.26 -2.44 -7.92
C VAL A 18 19.52 -3.31 -8.06
N ASP A 19 19.51 -4.28 -8.96
CA ASP A 19 20.64 -5.14 -9.32
C ASP A 19 21.85 -4.35 -9.88
N ARG A 20 21.59 -3.34 -10.71
CA ARG A 20 22.61 -2.45 -11.30
C ARG A 20 23.05 -1.38 -10.30
N VAL A 21 22.09 -0.75 -9.63
CA VAL A 21 22.33 0.34 -8.69
C VAL A 21 23.19 -0.12 -7.50
N ASN A 22 22.94 -1.33 -7.00
CA ASN A 22 23.71 -1.89 -5.88
C ASN A 22 25.19 -2.12 -6.20
N VAL A 23 25.56 -2.21 -7.47
CA VAL A 23 26.95 -2.35 -7.92
C VAL A 23 27.49 -1.06 -8.58
N GLY A 24 26.84 0.08 -8.30
CA GLY A 24 27.30 1.40 -8.75
C GLY A 24 27.00 1.73 -10.22
N GLN A 25 26.13 0.96 -10.89
CA GLN A 25 25.71 1.25 -12.25
C GLN A 25 24.34 1.96 -12.28
N GLU A 26 24.17 2.89 -13.22
CA GLU A 26 22.88 3.53 -13.45
C GLU A 26 21.82 2.57 -14.05
N PRO A 27 20.52 2.84 -13.88
CA PRO A 27 19.45 2.04 -14.46
C PRO A 27 19.52 1.92 -15.98
N ALA A 28 19.05 0.79 -16.52
CA ALA A 28 19.12 0.52 -17.96
C ALA A 28 18.34 1.54 -18.80
N CYS A 29 17.15 1.96 -18.35
CA CYS A 29 16.34 2.95 -19.04
C CYS A 29 16.96 4.36 -19.02
N VAL A 30 17.75 4.68 -18.00
CA VAL A 30 18.51 5.93 -17.91
C VAL A 30 19.63 5.90 -18.94
N LYS A 31 20.46 4.85 -18.90
CA LYS A 31 21.61 4.68 -19.79
C LYS A 31 21.24 4.72 -21.28
N THR A 32 20.09 4.15 -21.63
CA THR A 32 19.66 4.04 -23.03
C THR A 32 18.96 5.28 -23.57
N CYS A 33 18.65 6.29 -22.74
CA CYS A 33 17.86 7.43 -23.17
C CYS A 33 18.64 8.32 -24.16
N PRO A 34 18.28 8.37 -25.45
CA PRO A 34 19.12 9.01 -26.46
C PRO A 34 19.16 10.54 -26.33
N THR A 35 18.08 11.14 -25.82
CA THR A 35 17.95 12.59 -25.66
C THR A 35 18.34 13.06 -24.26
N GLY A 36 18.69 12.14 -23.35
CA GLY A 36 18.94 12.48 -21.95
C GLY A 36 17.69 12.99 -21.22
N ALA A 37 16.49 12.58 -21.61
CA ALA A 37 15.26 12.97 -20.89
C ALA A 37 15.14 12.32 -19.50
N ILE A 38 15.88 11.24 -19.24
CA ILE A 38 15.87 10.52 -17.97
C ILE A 38 17.26 10.67 -17.35
N HIS A 39 17.31 11.22 -16.14
CA HIS A 39 18.54 11.39 -15.36
C HIS A 39 18.50 10.54 -14.09
N PHE A 40 19.67 10.22 -13.54
CA PHE A 40 19.81 9.42 -12.33
C PHE A 40 20.94 9.96 -11.46
N GLY A 41 20.74 9.94 -10.15
CA GLY A 41 21.68 10.45 -9.16
C GLY A 41 21.06 10.42 -7.76
N SER A 42 21.69 11.13 -6.82
CA SER A 42 21.08 11.34 -5.50
C SER A 42 19.78 12.14 -5.66
N LYS A 43 18.83 11.96 -4.73
CA LYS A 43 17.55 12.68 -4.81
C LYS A 43 17.75 14.20 -4.75
N GLU A 44 18.72 14.67 -3.96
CA GLU A 44 19.03 16.10 -3.84
C GLU A 44 19.62 16.66 -5.13
N ASP A 45 20.58 15.97 -5.76
CA ASP A 45 21.16 16.40 -7.04
C ASP A 45 20.09 16.45 -8.14
N MET A 46 19.18 15.47 -8.16
CA MET A 46 18.09 15.42 -9.13
C MET A 46 17.06 16.52 -8.90
N LYS A 47 16.84 16.97 -7.66
CA LYS A 47 16.00 18.15 -7.36
C LYS A 47 16.65 19.44 -7.84
N THR A 48 17.96 19.58 -7.66
CA THR A 48 18.72 20.73 -8.18
C THR A 48 18.63 20.79 -9.70
N LEU A 49 18.95 19.68 -10.39
CA LEU A 49 18.85 19.58 -11.85
C LEU A 49 17.43 19.85 -12.37
N ALA A 50 16.41 19.33 -11.68
CA ALA A 50 15.02 19.62 -12.01
C ALA A 50 14.69 21.11 -11.86
N GLY A 51 15.20 21.77 -10.82
CA GLY A 51 15.03 23.21 -10.60
C GLY A 51 15.61 24.05 -11.74
N GLU A 52 16.83 23.72 -12.16
CA GLU A 52 17.47 24.35 -13.32
C GLU A 52 16.64 24.16 -14.60
N ARG A 53 16.16 22.93 -14.84
CA ARG A 53 15.33 22.62 -16.01
C ARG A 53 13.98 23.36 -15.97
N VAL A 54 13.35 23.47 -14.81
CA VAL A 54 12.12 24.25 -14.63
C VAL A 54 12.36 25.73 -14.92
N ALA A 55 13.47 26.30 -14.43
CA ALA A 55 13.82 27.69 -14.69
C ALA A 55 14.00 27.94 -16.20
N GLU A 56 14.69 27.05 -16.92
CA GLU A 56 14.83 27.11 -18.38
C GLU A 56 13.47 27.02 -19.11
N LEU A 57 12.59 26.11 -18.68
CA LEU A 57 11.26 25.98 -19.30
C LEU A 57 10.43 27.26 -19.15
N LYS A 58 10.53 27.93 -18.01
CA LYS A 58 9.84 29.21 -17.78
C LYS A 58 10.33 30.31 -18.72
N THR A 59 11.62 30.39 -19.05
CA THR A 59 12.13 31.37 -20.03
C THR A 59 11.60 31.11 -21.44
N ARG A 60 11.11 29.90 -21.71
CA ARG A 60 10.57 29.45 -23.00
C ARG A 60 9.03 29.55 -23.08
N GLY A 61 8.39 30.20 -22.10
CA GLY A 61 6.94 30.44 -22.08
C GLY A 61 6.10 29.38 -21.36
N TYR A 62 6.72 28.44 -20.64
CA TYR A 62 6.00 27.49 -19.78
C TYR A 62 5.91 28.00 -18.35
N ASP A 63 5.03 28.97 -18.10
CA ASP A 63 4.89 29.63 -16.79
C ASP A 63 4.59 28.65 -15.64
N ASN A 64 3.81 27.60 -15.94
CA ASN A 64 3.43 26.55 -15.00
C ASN A 64 4.36 25.32 -15.03
N ALA A 65 5.57 25.46 -15.58
CA ALA A 65 6.55 24.39 -15.48
C ALA A 65 6.93 24.14 -14.01
N GLY A 66 7.10 22.87 -13.65
CA GLY A 66 7.38 22.48 -12.27
C GLY A 66 7.85 21.04 -12.11
N LEU A 67 8.38 20.76 -10.92
CA LEU A 67 8.77 19.42 -10.50
C LEU A 67 7.59 18.70 -9.85
N TYR A 68 7.26 17.52 -10.37
CA TYR A 68 6.30 16.61 -9.78
C TYR A 68 7.01 15.64 -8.81
N ASP A 69 6.96 15.96 -7.51
CA ASP A 69 7.42 15.15 -6.38
C ASP A 69 6.35 15.17 -5.26
N PRO A 70 5.27 14.35 -5.38
CA PRO A 70 4.05 14.54 -4.59
C PRO A 70 4.26 14.25 -3.09
N SER A 71 3.98 15.25 -2.25
CA SER A 71 4.14 15.17 -0.80
C SER A 71 3.14 14.25 -0.12
N GLY A 72 1.96 14.01 -0.71
CA GLY A 72 0.92 13.11 -0.19
C GLY A 72 1.35 11.65 -0.04
N VAL A 73 2.47 11.26 -0.68
CA VAL A 73 3.13 9.95 -0.52
C VAL A 73 4.54 10.06 0.09
N GLY A 74 4.89 11.22 0.67
CA GLY A 74 6.21 11.48 1.26
C GLY A 74 7.29 11.85 0.22
N GLY A 75 6.87 12.20 -1.00
CA GLY A 75 7.76 12.31 -2.15
C GLY A 75 8.06 10.96 -2.79
N THR A 76 8.71 11.01 -3.95
CA THR A 76 8.98 9.87 -4.83
C THR A 76 10.47 9.79 -5.16
N HIS A 77 10.92 8.60 -5.56
CA HIS A 77 12.29 8.38 -6.08
C HIS A 77 12.34 8.33 -7.61
N VAL A 78 11.21 8.63 -8.27
CA VAL A 78 11.10 8.87 -9.70
C VAL A 78 10.22 10.10 -9.83
N MET A 79 10.83 11.23 -10.19
CA MET A 79 10.18 12.53 -10.29
C MET A 79 10.11 12.96 -11.75
N TYR A 80 9.19 13.87 -12.08
CA TYR A 80 9.07 14.40 -13.45
C TYR A 80 9.22 15.92 -13.44
N VAL A 81 9.86 16.46 -14.46
CA VAL A 81 9.72 17.88 -14.80
C VAL A 81 8.61 17.99 -15.83
N LEU A 82 7.54 18.70 -15.49
CA LEU A 82 6.37 18.88 -16.34
C LEU A 82 6.33 20.30 -16.88
N HIS A 83 5.90 20.45 -18.13
CA HIS A 83 5.61 21.76 -18.75
C HIS A 83 4.36 22.41 -18.14
N HIS A 84 3.44 21.58 -17.63
CA HIS A 84 2.16 21.96 -17.04
C HIS A 84 2.01 21.23 -15.71
N ALA A 85 2.81 21.61 -14.72
CA ALA A 85 2.77 21.00 -13.40
C ALA A 85 1.48 21.34 -12.62
N ASP A 86 0.77 22.39 -13.04
CA ASP A 86 -0.58 22.75 -12.60
C ASP A 86 -1.66 21.78 -13.09
N LYS A 87 -1.40 21.04 -14.18
CA LYS A 87 -2.34 20.11 -14.80
C LYS A 87 -1.67 18.77 -15.11
N PRO A 88 -1.18 18.04 -14.10
CA PRO A 88 -0.50 16.76 -14.31
C PRO A 88 -1.41 15.74 -15.00
N ASN A 89 -2.73 15.82 -14.82
CA ASN A 89 -3.69 14.93 -15.49
C ASN A 89 -3.58 14.95 -17.03
N LEU A 90 -3.05 16.03 -17.64
CA LEU A 90 -2.78 16.09 -19.09
C LEU A 90 -1.76 15.04 -19.53
N TYR A 91 -0.87 14.62 -18.64
CA TYR A 91 0.15 13.60 -18.87
C TYR A 91 -0.44 12.20 -18.64
N HIS A 92 -1.40 11.82 -19.48
CA HIS A 92 -2.05 10.50 -19.47
C HIS A 92 -2.62 10.11 -18.10
N GLY A 93 -3.33 11.05 -17.46
CA GLY A 93 -4.01 10.81 -16.18
C GLY A 93 -3.08 10.71 -14.97
N LEU A 94 -1.88 11.31 -15.03
CA LEU A 94 -1.00 11.45 -13.88
C LEU A 94 -1.74 12.21 -12.76
N PRO A 95 -1.97 11.62 -11.58
CA PRO A 95 -2.77 12.23 -10.52
C PRO A 95 -2.20 13.57 -10.03
N GLU A 96 -3.05 14.48 -9.61
CA GLU A 96 -2.62 15.80 -9.15
C GLU A 96 -2.02 15.78 -7.74
N ASN A 97 -2.75 15.25 -6.78
CA ASN A 97 -2.34 15.15 -5.38
C ASN A 97 -2.53 13.72 -4.88
N PRO A 98 -1.71 12.76 -5.33
CA PRO A 98 -1.86 11.38 -4.89
C PRO A 98 -1.50 11.23 -3.41
N GLU A 99 -2.34 10.50 -2.68
CA GLU A 99 -2.09 10.11 -1.30
C GLU A 99 -2.61 8.70 -1.03
N ILE A 100 -2.16 8.10 0.08
CA ILE A 100 -2.73 6.82 0.53
C ILE A 100 -4.15 7.06 1.04
N SER A 101 -5.12 6.34 0.49
CA SER A 101 -6.54 6.47 0.87
C SER A 101 -6.77 6.35 2.39
N ALA A 102 -7.68 7.17 2.92
CA ALA A 102 -8.02 7.18 4.34
C ALA A 102 -8.50 5.81 4.85
N THR A 103 -9.29 5.09 4.05
CA THR A 103 -9.76 3.74 4.39
C THR A 103 -8.61 2.76 4.58
N VAL A 104 -7.60 2.80 3.71
CA VAL A 104 -6.41 1.94 3.84
C VAL A 104 -5.58 2.34 5.06
N LYS A 105 -5.39 3.65 5.30
CA LYS A 105 -4.70 4.16 6.50
C LYS A 105 -5.39 3.66 7.78
N PHE A 106 -6.72 3.71 7.84
CA PHE A 106 -7.49 3.19 8.98
C PHE A 106 -7.36 1.67 9.13
N TRP A 107 -7.62 0.92 8.04
CA TRP A 107 -7.63 -0.55 8.04
C TRP A 107 -6.27 -1.17 8.41
N LYS A 108 -5.18 -0.57 7.90
CA LYS A 108 -3.81 -1.01 8.20
C LYS A 108 -3.23 -0.37 9.46
N GLY A 109 -3.79 0.75 9.91
CA GLY A 109 -3.39 1.47 11.10
C GLY A 109 -4.12 0.97 12.34
N ILE A 110 -4.85 1.87 13.01
CA ILE A 110 -5.42 1.65 14.34
C ILE A 110 -6.36 0.45 14.45
N TRP A 111 -6.99 0.03 13.34
CA TRP A 111 -7.87 -1.13 13.34
C TRP A 111 -7.13 -2.42 13.75
N LYS A 112 -5.86 -2.57 13.40
CA LYS A 112 -5.06 -3.76 13.71
C LYS A 112 -4.84 -3.97 15.21
N PRO A 113 -4.28 -3.01 15.98
CA PRO A 113 -4.13 -3.17 17.42
C PRO A 113 -5.48 -3.26 18.14
N LEU A 114 -6.50 -2.51 17.74
CA LEU A 114 -7.83 -2.59 18.35
C LEU A 114 -8.43 -3.99 18.20
N ALA A 115 -8.33 -4.58 17.00
CA ALA A 115 -8.80 -5.95 16.77
C ALA A 115 -8.02 -6.97 17.60
N ALA A 116 -6.71 -6.80 17.75
CA ALA A 116 -5.88 -7.68 18.57
C ALA A 116 -6.26 -7.62 20.07
N VAL A 117 -6.50 -6.40 20.59
CA VAL A 117 -6.98 -6.21 21.97
C VAL A 117 -8.37 -6.82 22.15
N GLY A 118 -9.29 -6.57 21.22
CA GLY A 118 -10.63 -7.15 21.24
C GLY A 118 -10.61 -8.69 21.25
N PHE A 119 -9.75 -9.29 20.44
CA PHE A 119 -9.55 -10.74 20.43
C PHE A 119 -9.04 -11.27 21.77
N ALA A 120 -8.00 -10.63 22.34
CA ALA A 120 -7.44 -11.04 23.63
C ALA A 120 -8.46 -10.90 24.77
N ALA A 121 -9.22 -9.81 24.79
CA ALA A 121 -10.27 -9.57 25.78
C ALA A 121 -11.40 -10.60 25.67
N THR A 122 -11.83 -10.90 24.45
CA THR A 122 -12.86 -11.93 24.19
C THR A 122 -12.38 -13.30 24.64
N PHE A 123 -11.14 -13.67 24.31
CA PHE A 123 -10.56 -14.95 24.72
C PHE A 123 -10.47 -15.07 26.25
N ALA A 124 -9.97 -14.02 26.92
CA ALA A 124 -9.91 -13.98 28.38
C ALA A 124 -11.31 -14.07 29.01
N ALA A 125 -12.27 -13.28 28.51
CA ALA A 125 -13.65 -13.30 28.99
C ALA A 125 -14.28 -14.69 28.85
N SER A 126 -14.05 -15.39 27.73
CA SER A 126 -14.53 -16.76 27.52
C SER A 126 -13.94 -17.74 28.54
N ILE A 127 -12.63 -17.65 28.82
CA ILE A 127 -11.98 -18.49 29.84
C ILE A 127 -12.59 -18.20 31.22
N PHE A 128 -12.67 -16.94 31.62
CA PHE A 128 -13.19 -16.56 32.93
C PHE A 128 -14.68 -16.89 33.09
N HIS A 129 -15.48 -16.72 32.03
CA HIS A 129 -16.88 -17.13 32.03
C HIS A 129 -17.02 -18.64 32.21
N TYR A 130 -16.25 -19.44 31.45
CA TYR A 130 -16.32 -20.90 31.56
C TYR A 130 -15.87 -21.40 32.94
N VAL A 131 -14.79 -20.85 33.50
CA VAL A 131 -14.29 -21.22 34.84
C VAL A 131 -15.25 -20.76 35.95
N GLY A 132 -15.86 -19.58 35.81
CA GLY A 132 -16.72 -18.98 36.84
C GLY A 132 -18.16 -19.48 36.85
N VAL A 133 -18.77 -19.68 35.67
CA VAL A 133 -20.17 -20.12 35.53
C VAL A 133 -20.27 -21.64 35.39
N GLY A 134 -19.26 -22.27 34.78
CA GLY A 134 -19.27 -23.70 34.49
C GLY A 134 -19.99 -24.04 33.17
N PRO A 135 -19.93 -25.32 32.77
CA PRO A 135 -20.59 -25.79 31.56
C PRO A 135 -22.11 -25.84 31.73
N ASN A 136 -22.85 -25.50 30.67
CA ASN A 136 -24.28 -25.76 30.62
C ASN A 136 -24.49 -27.27 30.38
N ARG A 137 -25.02 -27.98 31.39
CA ARG A 137 -25.38 -29.40 31.28
C ARG A 137 -26.87 -29.51 31.03
N ALA A 138 -27.30 -30.43 30.16
CA ALA A 138 -28.69 -30.85 30.15
C ALA A 138 -29.01 -31.50 31.51
N GLU A 139 -30.17 -31.22 32.08
CA GLU A 139 -30.64 -31.92 33.27
C GLU A 139 -30.98 -33.38 32.89
N GLU A 140 -30.79 -34.33 33.82
CA GLU A 140 -30.98 -35.78 33.59
C GLU A 140 -32.38 -36.15 33.04
N GLU A 141 -33.39 -35.27 33.14
CA GLU A 141 -34.71 -35.46 32.53
C GLU A 141 -34.68 -35.50 30.99
N ASP A 142 -33.79 -34.75 30.34
CA ASP A 142 -33.69 -34.74 28.86
C ASP A 142 -32.97 -36.00 28.32
N ASP A 143 -31.99 -36.55 29.05
CA ASP A 143 -31.34 -37.82 28.69
C ASP A 143 -32.31 -39.01 28.86
N ASN A 144 -33.12 -39.01 29.92
CA ASN A 144 -34.16 -40.03 30.14
C ASN A 144 -35.28 -39.96 29.07
N LEU A 145 -35.64 -38.76 28.58
CA LEU A 145 -36.62 -38.58 27.50
C LEU A 145 -36.13 -39.11 26.13
N HIS A 146 -34.80 -39.15 25.92
CA HIS A 146 -34.19 -39.73 24.73
C HIS A 146 -34.07 -41.26 24.85
N GLU A 147 -33.71 -41.80 26.02
CA GLU A 147 -33.74 -43.25 26.28
C GLU A 147 -35.16 -43.84 26.19
N GLU A 148 -36.19 -43.20 26.77
CA GLU A 148 -37.59 -43.65 26.67
C GLU A 148 -38.09 -43.65 25.22
N LYS A 149 -37.74 -42.64 24.42
CA LYS A 149 -38.17 -42.56 23.02
C LYS A 149 -37.53 -43.62 22.12
N ASP A 150 -36.30 -44.03 22.43
CA ASP A 150 -35.59 -45.08 21.69
C ASP A 150 -36.03 -46.49 22.11
N GLU A 151 -36.49 -46.69 23.35
CA GLU A 151 -37.15 -47.93 23.78
C GLU A 151 -38.56 -48.10 23.17
N VAL A 152 -39.35 -47.03 23.06
CA VAL A 152 -40.71 -47.07 22.47
C VAL A 152 -40.69 -47.32 20.94
N ARG A 153 -39.52 -47.18 20.28
CA ARG A 153 -39.36 -47.37 18.82
C ARG A 153 -38.93 -48.78 18.41
N LYS A 154 -38.54 -49.65 19.34
CA LYS A 154 -38.18 -51.07 19.09
C LYS A 154 -39.40 -51.99 19.20
#